data_AF-A0A427XKS1-F1
#
_entry.id   AF-A0A427XKS1-F1
#
_cell.length_a   1.000
_cell.length_b   1.000
_cell.length_c   1.000
_cell.angle_alpha   90.00
_cell.angle_beta   90.00
_cell.angle_gamma   90.00
#
_symmetry.space_group_name_H-M   'P 1'
#
loop_
_entity.id
_entity.type
_entity.pdbx_description
1 polymer ?
#
loop_
_entity_poly.entity_id
_entity_poly.type
_entity_poly.pdbx_seq_one_letter_code
_entity_poly.pdbx_strand_id
1 'polypeptide(L)'
;MLLRPTPADVCLDSIRVLLLYAQWMPFRAEGTHLKSRYNDVSAWAVLGLAVRYAVFLGLERSVLAPLQNEVLGDEDMSRFRVWINLVTCDCNLMLSSGLPASLDPRPTASVSRIIYARAGDAQPPDLRVTALIELAAIAYRALHCEPRILDVALLKKANTEMDEWEAYWVQRLRVTPSQHIHLPFTSLRMYRLTINSTCLGPLLSSSSQASHQPLQLHLLQSLDICLTAAAQTILALADTGGTAVWCLQSQDATTFPPGPFEVDTEALDKIYYAVDSTWISHTFAVTFLALCYVRGVVDGARAESVLGRLLTLAAAVFSAISPRSSAHPGRDFQPVVQNATTLVLQGLVQQTETSDPHDTDLALQPLFDLMTDAGLEWPSSLLVDSTATPTGWGCGITL
;
A
#
# COMPACT_ATOMS: atom_id res chain seq x y z
N MET A 1 1.76 -38.55 -1.40
CA MET A 1 3.18 -38.25 -1.10
C MET A 1 3.19 -37.37 0.14
N LEU A 2 3.70 -37.85 1.28
CA LEU A 2 3.89 -37.02 2.46
C LEU A 2 5.29 -36.42 2.36
N LEU A 3 5.39 -35.13 2.04
CA LEU A 3 6.65 -34.39 2.09
C LEU A 3 7.14 -34.44 3.54
N ARG A 4 8.36 -34.94 3.77
CA ARG A 4 9.02 -34.95 5.08
C ARG A 4 10.19 -33.97 5.01
N PRO A 5 10.00 -32.70 5.40
CA PRO A 5 11.10 -31.74 5.41
C PRO A 5 12.19 -32.23 6.36
N THR A 6 13.43 -32.08 5.93
CA THR A 6 14.65 -32.38 6.65
C THR A 6 15.40 -31.08 6.94
N PRO A 7 16.33 -31.04 7.90
CA PRO A 7 17.15 -29.86 8.14
C PRO A 7 17.96 -29.41 6.91
N ALA A 8 18.29 -30.32 6.00
CA ALA A 8 18.98 -30.00 4.75
C ALA A 8 18.11 -29.18 3.77
N ASP A 9 16.79 -29.24 3.92
CA ASP A 9 15.84 -28.44 3.11
C ASP A 9 15.76 -26.98 3.59
N VAL A 10 16.34 -26.66 4.75
CA VAL A 10 16.40 -25.28 5.26
C VAL A 10 17.68 -24.62 4.76
N CYS A 11 17.57 -23.94 3.62
CA CYS A 11 18.67 -23.19 3.01
C CYS A 11 18.21 -21.81 2.51
N LEU A 12 19.14 -20.99 2.04
CA LEU A 12 18.85 -19.64 1.52
C LEU A 12 17.88 -19.70 0.33
N ASP A 13 17.97 -20.71 -0.51
CA ASP A 13 17.09 -20.88 -1.67
C ASP A 13 15.66 -21.23 -1.27
N SER A 14 15.48 -22.01 -0.20
CA SER A 14 14.15 -22.26 0.36
C SER A 14 13.49 -20.97 0.84
N ILE A 15 14.25 -20.06 1.46
CA ILE A 15 13.73 -18.73 1.86
C ILE A 15 13.33 -17.91 0.64
N ARG A 16 14.15 -17.90 -0.42
CA ARG A 16 13.83 -17.21 -1.69
C ARG A 16 12.55 -17.72 -2.33
N VAL A 17 12.37 -19.04 -2.37
CA VAL A 17 11.16 -19.67 -2.92
C VAL A 17 9.93 -19.30 -2.09
N LEU A 18 10.05 -19.27 -0.76
CA LEU A 18 8.95 -18.85 0.11
C LEU A 18 8.60 -17.36 -0.08
N LEU A 19 9.59 -16.48 -0.24
CA LEU A 19 9.37 -15.07 -0.55
C LEU A 19 8.66 -14.89 -1.89
N LEU A 20 9.12 -15.61 -2.92
CA LEU A 20 8.50 -15.61 -4.24
C LEU A 20 7.04 -16.07 -4.16
N TYR A 21 6.78 -17.15 -3.43
CA TYR A 21 5.43 -17.66 -3.22
C TYR A 21 4.54 -16.68 -2.47
N ALA A 22 5.05 -16.04 -1.41
CA ALA A 22 4.28 -15.06 -0.63
C ALA A 22 3.87 -13.83 -1.46
N GLN A 23 4.74 -13.40 -2.38
CA GLN A 23 4.51 -12.26 -3.27
C GLN A 23 3.64 -12.60 -4.48
N TRP A 24 3.74 -13.83 -5.00
CA TRP A 24 3.01 -14.32 -6.18
C TRP A 24 2.33 -15.65 -5.89
N MET A 25 1.30 -15.60 -5.04
CA MET A 25 0.53 -16.80 -4.72
C MET A 25 -0.19 -17.34 -5.97
N PRO A 26 -0.16 -18.66 -6.22
CA PRO A 26 -0.81 -19.23 -7.40
C PRO A 26 -2.31 -18.99 -7.44
N PHE A 27 -2.88 -18.90 -8.63
CA PHE A 27 -4.33 -18.90 -8.79
C PHE A 27 -4.93 -20.28 -8.56
N ARG A 28 -6.14 -20.32 -8.02
CA ARG A 28 -7.00 -21.50 -7.94
C ARG A 28 -8.12 -21.37 -8.96
N ALA A 29 -8.39 -22.44 -9.69
CA ALA A 29 -9.60 -22.53 -10.51
C ALA A 29 -10.83 -22.76 -9.61
N GLU A 30 -11.79 -21.85 -9.68
CA GLU A 30 -13.12 -21.95 -9.07
C GLU A 30 -14.16 -21.87 -10.21
N GLY A 31 -14.53 -23.03 -10.75
CA GLY A 31 -15.40 -23.12 -11.92
C GLY A 31 -14.73 -22.52 -13.16
N THR A 32 -15.36 -21.51 -13.77
CA THR A 32 -14.84 -20.76 -14.92
C THR A 32 -13.94 -19.58 -14.53
N HIS A 33 -13.80 -19.30 -13.23
CA HIS A 33 -13.04 -18.16 -12.72
C HIS A 33 -11.72 -18.61 -12.11
N LEU A 34 -10.69 -17.77 -12.28
CA LEU A 34 -9.40 -17.93 -11.62
C LEU A 34 -9.39 -16.97 -10.44
N LYS A 35 -9.26 -17.51 -9.23
CA LYS A 35 -9.20 -16.73 -7.99
C LYS A 35 -7.79 -16.75 -7.44
N SER A 36 -7.25 -15.59 -7.06
CA SER A 36 -5.94 -15.53 -6.39
C SER A 36 -6.01 -16.33 -5.09
N ARG A 37 -4.97 -17.11 -4.77
CA ARG A 37 -4.83 -17.70 -3.42
C ARG A 37 -4.28 -16.70 -2.42
N TYR A 38 -3.86 -15.52 -2.88
CA TYR A 38 -3.40 -14.48 -2.00
C TYR A 38 -4.51 -14.07 -1.04
N ASN A 39 -4.17 -14.08 0.24
CA ASN A 39 -4.83 -13.37 1.31
C ASN A 39 -3.76 -13.07 2.34
N ASP A 40 -3.97 -12.01 3.12
CA ASP A 40 -2.95 -11.52 4.05
C ASP A 40 -2.56 -12.57 5.10
N VAL A 41 -3.51 -13.39 5.56
CA VAL A 41 -3.24 -14.48 6.52
C VAL A 41 -2.32 -15.54 5.92
N SER A 42 -2.53 -15.92 4.66
CA SER A 42 -1.70 -16.89 3.95
C SER A 42 -0.32 -16.33 3.68
N ALA A 43 -0.24 -15.06 3.23
CA ALA A 43 1.03 -14.38 3.03
C ALA A 43 1.83 -14.31 4.35
N TRP A 44 1.14 -13.97 5.44
CA TRP A 44 1.72 -13.88 6.77
C TRP A 44 2.21 -15.24 7.27
N ALA A 45 1.44 -16.31 7.06
CA ALA A 45 1.85 -17.67 7.43
C ALA A 45 3.10 -18.14 6.66
N VAL A 46 3.18 -17.84 5.36
CA VAL A 46 4.35 -18.19 4.53
C VAL A 46 5.57 -17.36 4.92
N LEU A 47 5.41 -16.05 5.12
CA LEU A 47 6.49 -15.20 5.61
C LEU A 47 6.97 -15.65 7.00
N GLY A 48 6.07 -15.99 7.91
CA GLY A 48 6.42 -16.56 9.21
C GLY A 48 7.21 -17.87 9.12
N LEU A 49 6.96 -18.71 8.11
CA LEU A 49 7.80 -19.87 7.81
C LEU A 49 9.19 -19.46 7.31
N ALA A 50 9.27 -18.49 6.39
CA ALA A 50 10.53 -17.96 5.88
C ALA A 50 11.38 -17.33 7.00
N VAL A 51 10.74 -16.60 7.91
CA VAL A 51 11.37 -16.03 9.13
C VAL A 51 11.95 -17.14 10.00
N ARG A 52 11.19 -18.20 10.28
CA ARG A 52 11.71 -19.34 11.06
C ARG A 52 12.93 -19.99 10.40
N TYR A 53 12.94 -20.11 9.07
CA TYR A 53 14.10 -20.62 8.33
C TYR A 53 15.30 -19.66 8.42
N ALA A 54 15.07 -18.34 8.30
CA ALA A 54 16.11 -17.34 8.43
C ALA A 54 16.74 -17.35 9.85
N VAL A 55 15.92 -17.48 10.89
CA VAL A 55 16.37 -17.61 12.28
C VAL A 55 17.17 -18.89 12.48
N PHE A 56 16.70 -20.02 11.95
CA PHE A 56 17.40 -21.30 12.01
C PHE A 56 18.79 -21.23 11.36
N LEU A 57 18.92 -20.51 10.25
CA LEU A 57 20.19 -20.27 9.56
C LEU A 57 21.07 -19.21 10.25
N GLY A 58 20.57 -18.51 11.26
CA GLY A 58 21.25 -17.35 11.85
C GLY A 58 21.49 -16.23 10.84
N LEU A 59 20.60 -16.08 9.85
CA LEU A 59 20.81 -15.21 8.69
C LEU A 59 21.07 -13.75 9.09
N GLU A 60 20.28 -13.20 10.02
CA GLU A 60 20.49 -11.84 10.55
C GLU A 60 21.92 -11.65 11.06
N ARG A 61 22.39 -12.55 11.92
CA ARG A 61 23.75 -12.48 12.49
C ARG A 61 24.80 -12.59 11.39
N SER A 62 24.60 -13.48 10.42
CA SER A 62 25.52 -13.65 9.29
C SER A 62 25.61 -12.42 8.38
N VAL A 63 24.54 -11.65 8.29
CA VAL A 63 24.46 -10.44 7.46
C VAL A 63 25.03 -9.22 8.19
N LEU A 64 24.91 -9.18 9.53
CA LEU A 64 25.43 -8.08 10.34
C LEU A 64 26.89 -8.27 10.75
N ALA A 65 27.41 -9.50 10.78
CA ALA A 65 28.80 -9.79 11.15
C ALA A 65 29.88 -9.19 10.22
N PRO A 66 29.73 -9.17 8.88
CA PRO A 66 30.74 -8.66 7.93
C PRO A 66 31.05 -7.16 8.07
N LEU A 67 30.29 -6.43 8.88
CA LEU A 67 30.55 -5.02 9.20
C LEU A 67 31.88 -4.79 9.93
N GLN A 68 32.51 -5.84 10.44
CA GLN A 68 33.63 -5.69 11.35
C GLN A 68 35.00 -5.49 10.67
N ASN A 69 35.38 -6.10 9.53
CA ASN A 69 36.73 -5.87 8.96
C ASN A 69 37.00 -6.27 7.47
N GLU A 70 36.03 -6.71 6.65
CA GLU A 70 36.32 -7.27 5.31
C GLU A 70 35.52 -6.63 4.15
N VAL A 71 36.04 -6.79 2.92
CA VAL A 71 35.33 -6.49 1.67
C VAL A 71 34.22 -7.50 1.49
N LEU A 72 33.00 -7.04 1.22
CA LEU A 72 31.84 -7.91 1.05
C LEU A 72 31.92 -8.68 -0.27
N GLY A 73 31.83 -10.00 -0.20
CA GLY A 73 31.73 -10.85 -1.37
C GLY A 73 30.32 -10.93 -1.94
N ASP A 74 30.18 -11.54 -3.12
CA ASP A 74 28.88 -11.78 -3.77
C ASP A 74 27.92 -12.59 -2.91
N GLU A 75 28.45 -13.56 -2.17
CA GLU A 75 27.65 -14.42 -1.30
C GLU A 75 27.06 -13.64 -0.11
N ASP A 76 27.84 -12.71 0.46
CA ASP A 76 27.39 -11.82 1.54
C ASP A 76 26.30 -10.88 1.06
N MET A 77 26.49 -10.28 -0.12
CA MET A 77 25.48 -9.44 -0.76
C MET A 77 24.22 -10.23 -1.10
N SER A 78 24.36 -11.46 -1.54
CA SER A 78 23.26 -12.40 -1.78
C SER A 78 22.46 -12.69 -0.51
N ARG A 79 23.12 -12.93 0.63
CA ARG A 79 22.46 -13.10 1.94
C ARG A 79 21.79 -11.82 2.40
N PHE A 80 22.47 -10.68 2.26
CA PHE A 80 21.96 -9.36 2.62
C PHE A 80 20.69 -9.00 1.85
N ARG A 81 20.66 -9.23 0.53
CA ARG A 81 19.48 -9.00 -0.33
C ARG A 81 18.29 -9.85 0.11
N VAL A 82 18.50 -11.13 0.41
CA VAL A 82 17.43 -12.02 0.90
C VAL A 82 16.92 -11.57 2.26
N TRP A 83 17.85 -11.22 3.17
CA TRP A 83 17.50 -10.73 4.49
C TRP A 83 16.67 -9.45 4.43
N ILE A 84 17.11 -8.44 3.67
CA ILE A 84 16.31 -7.20 3.55
C ILE A 84 14.97 -7.49 2.90
N ASN A 85 14.91 -8.26 1.81
CA ASN A 85 13.63 -8.55 1.17
C ASN A 85 12.66 -9.24 2.13
N LEU A 86 13.15 -10.14 2.98
CA LEU A 86 12.34 -10.77 4.03
C LEU A 86 11.81 -9.75 5.04
N VAL A 87 12.69 -8.90 5.57
CA VAL A 87 12.32 -7.87 6.56
C VAL A 87 11.32 -6.86 5.98
N THR A 88 11.55 -6.40 4.76
CA THR A 88 10.65 -5.42 4.12
C THR A 88 9.31 -6.03 3.74
N CYS A 89 9.26 -7.30 3.31
CA CYS A 89 7.99 -8.00 3.08
C CYS A 89 7.18 -8.15 4.36
N ASP A 90 7.81 -8.56 5.46
CA ASP A 90 7.16 -8.73 6.76
C ASP A 90 6.61 -7.39 7.29
N CYS A 91 7.40 -6.30 7.18
CA CYS A 91 6.95 -4.95 7.56
C CYS A 91 5.86 -4.39 6.63
N ASN A 92 5.94 -4.62 5.32
CA ASN A 92 4.91 -4.19 4.38
C ASN A 92 3.59 -4.92 4.64
N LEU A 93 3.66 -6.22 4.94
CA LEU A 93 2.47 -6.99 5.25
C LEU A 93 1.86 -6.53 6.58
N MET A 94 2.67 -6.18 7.57
CA MET A 94 2.17 -5.55 8.80
C MET A 94 1.37 -4.28 8.48
N LEU A 95 1.78 -3.48 7.51
CA LEU A 95 1.01 -2.28 7.14
C LEU A 95 -0.29 -2.58 6.40
N SER A 96 -0.29 -3.54 5.48
CA SER A 96 -1.48 -3.85 4.67
C SER A 96 -2.50 -4.72 5.41
N SER A 97 -2.04 -5.57 6.33
CA SER A 97 -2.89 -6.53 7.05
C SER A 97 -3.11 -6.18 8.52
N GLY A 98 -2.30 -5.27 9.08
CA GLY A 98 -2.12 -5.00 10.52
C GLY A 98 -1.96 -6.21 11.43
N LEU A 99 -1.57 -7.36 10.87
CA LEU A 99 -0.92 -8.41 11.63
C LEU A 99 0.44 -7.89 12.11
N PRO A 100 0.91 -8.27 13.31
CA PRO A 100 2.19 -7.80 13.81
C PRO A 100 3.35 -8.30 12.93
N ALA A 101 4.33 -7.44 12.71
CA ALA A 101 5.59 -7.84 12.10
C ALA A 101 6.33 -8.82 13.02
N SER A 102 6.96 -9.83 12.41
CA SER A 102 7.79 -10.83 13.09
C SER A 102 9.24 -10.38 13.24
N LEU A 103 9.70 -9.44 12.41
CA LEU A 103 11.07 -8.95 12.35
C LEU A 103 11.17 -7.46 12.69
N ASP A 104 12.26 -7.08 13.38
CA ASP A 104 12.60 -5.68 13.63
C ASP A 104 13.49 -5.14 12.50
N PRO A 105 13.04 -4.14 11.72
CA PRO A 105 13.83 -3.55 10.64
C PRO A 105 14.96 -2.64 11.13
N ARG A 106 14.93 -2.15 12.38
CA ARG A 106 15.85 -1.11 12.87
C ARG A 106 17.33 -1.51 12.85
N PRO A 107 17.74 -2.70 13.32
CA PRO A 107 19.14 -3.10 13.27
C PRO A 107 19.68 -3.11 11.84
N THR A 108 18.91 -3.67 10.91
CA THR A 108 19.29 -3.76 9.49
C THR A 108 19.34 -2.38 8.84
N ALA A 109 18.35 -1.52 9.09
CA ALA A 109 18.32 -0.16 8.57
C ALA A 109 19.56 0.64 8.98
N SER A 110 19.99 0.53 10.24
CA SER A 110 21.12 1.30 10.79
C SER A 110 22.47 1.02 10.11
N VAL A 111 22.61 -0.14 9.47
CA VAL A 111 23.85 -0.58 8.83
C VAL A 111 23.75 -0.65 7.31
N SER A 112 22.55 -0.56 6.74
CA SER A 112 22.26 -0.78 5.32
C SER A 112 23.09 0.11 4.39
N ARG A 113 23.20 1.40 4.70
CA ARG A 113 24.04 2.35 3.95
C ARG A 113 25.52 1.98 3.98
N ILE A 114 26.02 1.49 5.12
CA ILE A 114 27.43 1.09 5.29
C ILE A 114 27.74 -0.16 4.47
N ILE A 115 26.86 -1.15 4.52
CA ILE A 115 26.98 -2.40 3.74
C ILE A 115 27.00 -2.06 2.25
N TYR A 116 26.06 -1.24 1.79
CA TYR A 116 26.03 -0.78 0.40
C TYR A 116 27.31 -0.02 0.00
N ALA A 117 27.78 0.92 0.82
CA ALA A 117 28.98 1.71 0.50
C ALA A 117 30.27 0.87 0.43
N ARG A 118 30.28 -0.33 1.04
CA ARG A 118 31.41 -1.26 1.04
C ARG A 118 31.31 -2.35 -0.03
N ALA A 119 30.16 -2.49 -0.67
CA ALA A 119 29.95 -3.48 -1.71
C ALA A 119 30.61 -3.01 -3.01
N GLY A 120 31.67 -3.70 -3.45
CA GLY A 120 32.38 -3.38 -4.69
C GLY A 120 31.51 -3.51 -5.95
N ASP A 121 30.54 -4.43 -5.92
CA ASP A 121 29.63 -4.76 -7.04
C ASP A 121 28.17 -4.40 -6.75
N ALA A 122 27.94 -3.31 -6.03
CA ALA A 122 26.59 -2.86 -5.70
C ALA A 122 25.77 -2.54 -6.96
N GLN A 123 24.58 -3.15 -7.06
CA GLN A 123 23.69 -3.01 -8.21
C GLN A 123 22.68 -1.89 -7.96
N PRO A 124 22.13 -1.23 -9.01
CA PRO A 124 21.08 -0.21 -8.83
C PRO A 124 19.86 -0.67 -7.98
N PRO A 125 19.40 -1.94 -8.05
CA PRO A 125 18.37 -2.45 -7.14
C PRO A 125 18.78 -2.47 -5.65
N ASP A 126 20.08 -2.58 -5.34
CA ASP A 126 20.56 -2.58 -3.95
C ASP A 126 20.32 -1.23 -3.28
N LEU A 127 20.41 -0.12 -4.02
CA LEU A 127 20.01 1.20 -3.53
C LEU A 127 18.52 1.26 -3.18
N ARG A 128 17.66 0.67 -4.01
CA ARG A 128 16.21 0.64 -3.77
C ARG A 128 15.87 -0.15 -2.51
N VAL A 129 16.53 -1.29 -2.34
CA VAL A 129 16.35 -2.19 -1.19
C VAL A 129 16.86 -1.53 0.10
N THR A 130 18.01 -0.85 0.05
CA THR A 130 18.53 -0.03 1.16
C THR A 130 17.57 1.11 1.53
N ALA A 131 17.07 1.84 0.54
CA ALA A 131 16.10 2.90 0.78
C ALA A 131 14.81 2.35 1.41
N LEU A 132 14.32 1.19 0.94
CA LEU A 132 13.10 0.56 1.44
C LEU A 132 13.22 0.08 2.90
N ILE A 133 14.37 -0.46 3.32
CA ILE A 133 14.54 -0.90 4.72
C ILE A 133 14.56 0.27 5.70
N GLU A 134 15.13 1.41 5.31
CA GLU A 134 15.05 2.65 6.11
C GLU A 134 13.61 3.10 6.29
N LEU A 135 12.83 3.08 5.21
CA LEU A 135 11.43 3.45 5.23
C LEU A 135 10.59 2.47 6.09
N ALA A 136 10.83 1.17 5.96
CA ALA A 136 10.23 0.14 6.83
C ALA A 136 10.54 0.39 8.30
N ALA A 137 11.77 0.82 8.63
CA ALA A 137 12.13 1.16 10.00
C ALA A 137 11.43 2.42 10.53
N ILE A 138 11.16 3.42 9.69
CA ILE A 138 10.35 4.59 10.06
C ILE A 138 8.92 4.16 10.38
N ALA A 139 8.28 3.41 9.47
CA ALA A 139 6.91 2.92 9.66
C ALA A 139 6.77 2.00 10.89
N TYR A 140 7.73 1.08 11.08
CA TYR A 140 7.77 0.21 12.25
C TYR A 140 7.83 1.02 13.55
N ARG A 141 8.67 2.06 13.65
CA ARG A 141 8.72 2.92 14.84
C ARG A 141 7.40 3.64 15.11
N ALA A 142 6.70 4.07 14.07
CA ALA A 142 5.40 4.73 14.21
C ALA A 142 4.35 3.78 14.76
N LEU A 143 4.30 2.54 14.26
CA LEU A 143 3.19 1.60 14.51
C LEU A 143 3.46 0.58 15.62
N HIS A 144 4.70 0.43 16.08
CA HIS A 144 5.06 -0.52 17.14
C HIS A 144 4.67 -0.04 18.55
N CYS A 145 4.13 1.17 18.68
CA CYS A 145 3.52 1.65 19.92
C CYS A 145 2.07 1.16 20.04
N GLU A 146 1.60 0.90 21.27
CA GLU A 146 0.37 0.16 21.60
C GLU A 146 -0.82 0.34 20.62
N PRO A 147 -1.54 -0.74 20.30
CA PRO A 147 -2.61 -0.71 19.32
C PRO A 147 -3.75 0.12 19.90
N ARG A 148 -3.95 1.34 19.37
CA ARG A 148 -5.24 2.03 19.12
C ARG A 148 -5.17 3.55 19.20
N ILE A 149 -4.04 4.16 19.62
CA ILE A 149 -3.89 5.62 19.55
C ILE A 149 -2.45 5.95 19.15
N LEU A 150 -2.26 6.25 17.87
CA LEU A 150 -0.98 6.79 17.40
C LEU A 150 -0.75 8.14 18.07
N ASP A 151 0.32 8.27 18.86
CA ASP A 151 0.68 9.54 19.49
C ASP A 151 0.97 10.58 18.39
N VAL A 152 0.36 11.76 18.52
CA VAL A 152 0.56 12.90 17.61
C VAL A 152 2.04 13.25 17.49
N ALA A 153 2.83 13.12 18.57
CA ALA A 153 4.27 13.37 18.52
C ALA A 153 5.02 12.31 17.68
N LEU A 154 4.64 11.03 17.80
CA LEU A 154 5.19 9.95 16.98
C LEU A 154 4.81 10.09 15.51
N LEU A 155 3.56 10.46 15.21
CA LEU A 155 3.10 10.69 13.85
C LEU A 155 3.86 11.85 13.19
N LYS A 156 4.00 12.98 13.89
CA LYS A 156 4.78 14.13 13.42
C LYS A 156 6.23 13.74 13.15
N LYS A 157 6.85 13.00 14.08
CA LYS A 157 8.21 12.50 13.91
C LYS A 157 8.32 11.59 12.68
N ALA A 158 7.39 10.65 12.50
CA ALA A 158 7.40 9.75 11.35
C ALA A 158 7.29 10.51 10.03
N ASN A 159 6.40 11.49 9.95
CA ASN A 159 6.24 12.34 8.76
C ASN A 159 7.52 13.13 8.46
N THR A 160 8.13 13.76 9.47
CA THR A 160 9.42 14.46 9.30
C THR A 160 10.52 13.51 8.82
N GLU A 161 10.65 12.32 9.41
CA GLU A 161 11.63 11.31 8.97
C GLU A 161 11.37 10.85 7.53
N MET A 162 10.10 10.72 7.11
CA MET A 162 9.73 10.39 5.73
C MET A 162 10.06 11.52 4.74
N ASP A 163 9.87 12.79 5.14
CA ASP A 163 10.21 13.95 4.32
C ASP A 163 11.73 14.06 4.11
N GLU A 164 12.50 13.88 5.18
CA GLU A 164 13.97 13.83 5.12
C GLU A 164 14.46 12.65 4.26
N TRP A 165 13.83 11.48 4.42
CA TRP A 165 14.10 10.30 3.62
C TRP A 165 13.82 10.55 2.14
N GLU A 166 12.68 11.18 1.80
CA GLU A 166 12.30 11.47 0.42
C GLU A 166 13.29 12.45 -0.20
N ALA A 167 13.61 13.55 0.48
CA ALA A 167 14.57 14.53 0.00
C ALA A 167 15.94 13.90 -0.31
N TYR A 168 16.41 12.97 0.53
CA TYR A 168 17.67 12.27 0.34
C TYR A 168 17.64 11.30 -0.86
N TRP A 169 16.58 10.49 -0.98
CA TRP A 169 16.50 9.40 -1.95
C TRP A 169 16.00 9.85 -3.32
N VAL A 170 15.15 10.88 -3.41
CA VAL A 170 14.71 11.46 -4.70
C VAL A 170 15.92 11.92 -5.50
N GLN A 171 16.87 12.61 -4.88
CA GLN A 171 18.08 13.09 -5.57
C GLN A 171 18.94 11.96 -6.17
N ARG A 172 18.87 10.75 -5.60
CA ARG A 172 19.69 9.60 -5.99
C ARG A 172 18.98 8.66 -6.96
N LEU A 173 17.68 8.45 -6.75
CA LEU A 173 16.92 7.43 -7.46
C LEU A 173 16.06 8.00 -8.59
N ARG A 174 15.64 9.27 -8.54
CA ARG A 174 14.73 9.87 -9.53
C ARG A 174 15.25 9.78 -10.97
N VAL A 175 16.57 9.77 -11.16
CA VAL A 175 17.20 9.63 -12.47
C VAL A 175 17.00 8.25 -13.10
N THR A 176 16.58 7.25 -12.32
CA THR A 176 16.32 5.91 -12.82
C THR A 176 14.98 5.88 -13.58
N PRO A 177 14.92 5.32 -14.79
CA PRO A 177 13.68 5.23 -15.55
C PRO A 177 12.55 4.59 -14.74
N SER A 178 11.35 5.18 -14.83
CA SER A 178 10.14 4.71 -14.15
C SER A 178 10.24 4.59 -12.63
N GLN A 179 11.22 5.22 -11.99
CA GLN A 179 11.39 5.10 -10.54
C GLN A 179 10.17 5.60 -9.75
N HIS A 180 9.38 6.50 -10.31
CA HIS A 180 8.16 7.03 -9.72
C HIS A 180 7.03 6.00 -9.54
N ILE A 181 7.06 4.87 -10.24
CA ILE A 181 6.09 3.75 -10.12
C ILE A 181 6.71 2.50 -9.46
N HIS A 182 7.93 2.61 -8.95
CA HIS A 182 8.63 1.49 -8.34
C HIS A 182 8.97 1.77 -6.88
N LEU A 183 9.23 0.69 -6.14
CA LEU A 183 9.84 0.77 -4.84
C LEU A 183 11.17 1.53 -4.95
N PRO A 184 11.48 2.40 -3.97
CA PRO A 184 10.79 2.54 -2.68
C PRO A 184 9.65 3.58 -2.65
N PHE A 185 9.43 4.36 -3.72
CA PHE A 185 8.50 5.50 -3.68
C PHE A 185 7.03 5.11 -3.66
N THR A 186 6.68 3.95 -4.23
CA THR A 186 5.33 3.39 -4.06
C THR A 186 5.04 3.06 -2.59
N SER A 187 6.00 2.48 -1.88
CA SER A 187 5.88 2.26 -0.43
C SER A 187 5.81 3.57 0.36
N LEU A 188 6.60 4.59 0.01
CA LEU A 188 6.52 5.89 0.71
C LEU A 188 5.09 6.45 0.70
N ARG A 189 4.45 6.47 -0.48
CA ARG A 189 3.08 6.98 -0.62
C ARG A 189 2.09 6.13 0.15
N MET A 190 2.20 4.81 0.05
CA MET A 190 1.35 3.87 0.78
C MET A 190 1.50 4.05 2.30
N TYR A 191 2.72 4.24 2.79
CA TYR A 191 3.01 4.39 4.22
C TYR A 191 2.45 5.71 4.75
N ARG A 192 2.67 6.81 4.01
CA ARG A 192 2.10 8.12 4.34
C ARG A 192 0.58 8.03 4.44
N LEU A 193 -0.08 7.44 3.44
CA LEU A 193 -1.53 7.28 3.42
C LEU A 193 -2.02 6.43 4.60
N THR A 194 -1.43 5.24 4.78
CA THR A 194 -1.87 4.29 5.82
C THR A 194 -1.67 4.85 7.21
N ILE A 195 -0.47 5.32 7.55
CA ILE A 195 -0.13 5.79 8.90
C ILE A 195 -0.90 7.07 9.26
N ASN A 196 -1.05 8.01 8.33
CA ASN A 196 -1.78 9.24 8.62
C ASN A 196 -3.30 9.01 8.65
N SER A 197 -3.84 8.03 7.92
CA SER A 197 -5.27 7.74 7.95
C SER A 197 -5.78 7.21 9.31
N THR A 198 -4.91 6.60 10.13
CA THR A 198 -5.33 5.98 11.40
C THR A 198 -5.88 6.99 12.40
N CYS A 199 -5.48 8.27 12.31
CA CYS A 199 -5.98 9.32 13.19
C CYS A 199 -7.18 10.09 12.62
N LEU A 200 -7.57 9.81 11.36
CA LEU A 200 -8.65 10.54 10.66
C LEU A 200 -10.04 9.95 10.90
N GLY A 201 -10.15 8.82 11.62
CA GLY A 201 -11.43 8.20 11.96
C GLY A 201 -12.48 9.18 12.50
N PRO A 202 -12.16 10.04 13.49
CA PRO A 202 -13.11 11.05 13.98
C PRO A 202 -13.58 12.05 12.91
N LEU A 203 -12.72 12.40 11.96
CA LEU A 203 -13.08 13.34 10.88
C LEU A 203 -13.93 12.67 9.80
N LEU A 204 -13.66 11.39 9.52
CA LEU A 204 -14.26 10.64 8.42
C LEU A 204 -15.44 9.77 8.86
N SER A 205 -15.79 9.74 10.15
CA SER A 205 -16.95 9.01 10.67
C SER A 205 -18.26 9.77 10.42
N SER A 206 -19.30 9.03 10.03
CA SER A 206 -20.68 9.53 9.84
C SER A 206 -21.27 10.17 11.09
N SER A 207 -20.84 9.72 12.28
CA SER A 207 -21.36 10.21 13.55
C SER A 207 -20.83 11.60 13.94
N SER A 208 -19.74 12.07 13.31
CA SER A 208 -19.07 13.31 13.72
C SER A 208 -19.64 14.59 13.10
N GLN A 209 -20.59 14.48 12.15
CA GLN A 209 -21.27 15.64 11.56
C GLN A 209 -22.09 16.46 12.57
N ALA A 210 -22.42 15.89 13.73
CA ALA A 210 -23.27 16.53 14.75
C ALA A 210 -22.50 17.40 15.77
N SER A 211 -21.17 17.39 15.79
CA SER A 211 -20.39 18.15 16.79
C SER A 211 -19.50 19.20 16.14
N HIS A 212 -19.80 20.48 16.37
CA HIS A 212 -18.96 21.63 16.02
C HIS A 212 -17.69 21.71 16.90
N GLN A 213 -16.90 20.64 16.96
CA GLN A 213 -15.57 20.73 17.56
C GLN A 213 -14.61 21.38 16.56
N PRO A 214 -13.74 22.30 17.00
CA PRO A 214 -12.72 22.86 16.12
C PRO A 214 -11.79 21.74 15.65
N LEU A 215 -11.62 21.63 14.33
CA LEU A 215 -10.66 20.72 13.69
C LEU A 215 -9.28 20.94 14.30
N GLN A 216 -8.72 19.89 14.89
CA GLN A 216 -7.40 19.95 15.50
C GLN A 216 -6.34 20.06 14.39
N LEU A 217 -5.38 20.98 14.52
CA LEU A 217 -4.36 21.27 13.48
C LEU A 217 -3.63 20.02 12.97
N HIS A 218 -3.35 19.05 13.85
CA HIS A 218 -2.66 17.82 13.45
C HIS A 218 -3.52 16.90 12.57
N LEU A 219 -4.86 16.93 12.72
CA LEU A 219 -5.77 16.20 11.84
C LEU A 219 -5.76 16.81 10.43
N LEU A 220 -5.71 18.14 10.33
CA LEU A 220 -5.56 18.83 9.04
C LEU A 220 -4.24 18.49 8.35
N GLN A 221 -3.13 18.45 9.12
CA GLN A 221 -1.82 18.03 8.59
C GLN A 221 -1.86 16.58 8.10
N SER A 222 -2.46 15.68 8.87
CA SER A 222 -2.56 14.26 8.51
C SER A 222 -3.44 14.05 7.28
N LEU A 223 -4.56 14.80 7.19
CA LEU A 223 -5.43 14.82 6.03
C LEU A 223 -4.68 15.29 4.78
N ASP A 224 -3.94 16.39 4.86
CA ASP A 224 -3.20 16.91 3.71
C ASP A 224 -2.14 15.91 3.19
N ILE A 225 -1.42 15.26 4.11
CA ILE A 225 -0.46 14.21 3.78
C ILE A 225 -1.16 13.03 3.08
N CYS A 226 -2.32 12.58 3.59
CA CYS A 226 -3.09 11.52 2.95
C CYS A 226 -3.59 11.92 1.56
N LEU A 227 -4.12 13.14 1.40
CA LEU A 227 -4.61 13.64 0.11
C LEU A 227 -3.48 13.72 -0.92
N THR A 228 -2.33 14.27 -0.54
CA THR A 228 -1.14 14.31 -1.40
C THR A 228 -0.67 12.89 -1.76
N ALA A 229 -0.57 11.98 -0.79
CA ALA A 229 -0.11 10.62 -1.02
C ALA A 229 -1.07 9.82 -1.92
N ALA A 230 -2.39 9.97 -1.73
CA ALA A 230 -3.40 9.33 -2.56
C ALA A 230 -3.37 9.88 -4.00
N ALA A 231 -3.28 11.21 -4.15
CA ALA A 231 -3.17 11.85 -5.46
C ALA A 231 -1.88 11.42 -6.20
N GLN A 232 -0.73 11.41 -5.52
CA GLN A 232 0.53 10.93 -6.09
C GLN A 232 0.49 9.44 -6.47
N THR A 233 -0.23 8.62 -5.70
CA THR A 233 -0.38 7.18 -6.01
C THR A 233 -1.10 6.98 -7.33
N ILE A 234 -2.22 7.67 -7.52
CA ILE A 234 -3.03 7.58 -8.74
C ILE A 234 -2.32 8.24 -9.93
N LEU A 235 -1.79 9.46 -9.75
CA LEU A 235 -1.13 10.22 -10.81
C LEU A 235 0.17 9.59 -11.30
N ALA A 236 0.79 8.69 -10.52
CA ALA A 236 1.98 7.99 -10.96
C ALA A 236 1.77 7.12 -12.20
N LEU A 237 0.53 6.77 -12.53
CA LEU A 237 0.16 6.03 -13.74
C LEU A 237 -0.38 6.92 -14.86
N ALA A 238 -0.25 8.25 -14.72
CA ALA A 238 -0.50 9.18 -15.81
C ALA A 238 0.74 9.36 -16.69
N ASP A 239 0.54 9.76 -17.94
CA ASP A 239 1.59 10.15 -18.91
C ASP A 239 2.58 11.21 -18.36
N THR A 240 2.07 12.09 -17.51
CA THR A 240 2.79 13.17 -16.83
C THR A 240 3.29 12.76 -15.44
N GLY A 241 3.00 11.54 -15.00
CA GLY A 241 3.30 11.03 -13.67
C GLY A 241 4.80 11.05 -13.36
N GLY A 242 5.66 10.75 -14.34
CA GLY A 242 7.11 10.73 -14.15
C GLY A 242 7.74 12.06 -13.74
N THR A 243 7.10 13.19 -14.07
CA THR A 243 7.58 14.53 -13.73
C THR A 243 6.74 15.18 -12.62
N ALA A 244 5.42 15.00 -12.64
CA ALA A 244 4.49 15.71 -11.77
C ALA A 244 4.50 15.21 -10.31
N VAL A 245 4.60 13.90 -10.08
CA VAL A 245 4.41 13.33 -8.73
C VAL A 245 5.42 13.83 -7.69
N TRP A 246 6.59 14.31 -8.12
CA TRP A 246 7.65 14.79 -7.23
C TRP A 246 7.40 16.16 -6.63
N CYS A 247 6.48 16.93 -7.21
CA CYS A 247 6.22 18.32 -6.81
C CYS A 247 4.75 18.56 -6.45
N LEU A 248 3.93 17.51 -6.45
CA LEU A 248 2.50 17.59 -6.21
C LEU A 248 2.20 17.95 -4.76
N GLN A 249 1.32 18.92 -4.57
CA GLN A 249 0.77 19.31 -3.27
C GLN A 249 -0.76 19.38 -3.37
N SER A 250 -1.49 18.66 -2.52
CA SER A 250 -2.96 18.60 -2.59
C SER A 250 -3.65 19.95 -2.43
N GLN A 251 -3.07 20.86 -1.65
CA GLN A 251 -3.63 22.21 -1.44
C GLN A 251 -3.38 23.18 -2.60
N ASP A 252 -2.47 22.85 -3.52
CA ASP A 252 -2.13 23.72 -4.64
C ASP A 252 -2.48 23.05 -5.98
N ALA A 253 -3.65 23.41 -6.49
CA ALA A 253 -4.15 22.93 -7.78
C ALA A 253 -3.19 23.25 -8.94
N THR A 254 -2.32 24.25 -8.82
CA THR A 254 -1.35 24.61 -9.87
C THR A 254 -0.19 23.62 -9.98
N THR A 255 0.03 22.81 -8.94
CA THR A 255 1.02 21.72 -8.97
C THR A 255 0.57 20.51 -9.79
N PHE A 256 -0.73 20.43 -10.11
CA PHE A 256 -1.28 19.38 -10.97
C PHE A 256 -1.11 19.75 -12.44
N PRO A 257 -0.76 18.78 -13.32
CA PRO A 257 -0.76 19.02 -14.76
C PRO A 257 -2.14 19.54 -15.23
N PRO A 258 -2.19 20.51 -16.15
CA PRO A 258 -3.46 20.97 -16.72
C PRO A 258 -4.05 19.93 -17.67
N GLY A 259 -5.37 19.97 -17.88
CA GLY A 259 -6.06 19.09 -18.84
C GLY A 259 -6.39 17.69 -18.29
N PRO A 260 -6.99 16.80 -19.10
CA PRO A 260 -7.31 15.44 -18.67
C PRO A 260 -6.03 14.63 -18.37
N PHE A 261 -6.12 13.70 -17.43
CA PHE A 261 -5.03 12.77 -17.16
C PHE A 261 -5.23 11.50 -17.99
N GLU A 262 -4.26 11.20 -18.85
CA GLU A 262 -4.26 10.01 -19.70
C GLU A 262 -3.42 8.90 -19.07
N VAL A 263 -3.83 7.65 -19.28
CA VAL A 263 -3.10 6.48 -18.76
C VAL A 263 -1.76 6.34 -19.46
N ASP A 264 -0.67 6.31 -18.70
CA ASP A 264 0.64 5.90 -19.20
C ASP A 264 0.66 4.38 -19.38
N THR A 265 0.50 3.94 -20.63
CA THR A 265 0.53 2.52 -20.96
C THR A 265 1.88 1.86 -20.65
N GLU A 266 3.00 2.58 -20.77
CA GLU A 266 4.32 2.02 -20.48
C GLU A 266 4.51 1.83 -18.97
N ALA A 267 4.09 2.81 -18.17
CA ALA A 267 4.07 2.69 -16.72
C ALA A 267 3.15 1.55 -16.27
N LEU A 268 1.96 1.45 -16.86
CA LEU A 268 1.00 0.39 -16.57
C LEU A 268 1.56 -0.99 -16.90
N ASP A 269 2.22 -1.15 -18.05
CA ASP A 269 2.85 -2.41 -18.45
C ASP A 269 3.94 -2.85 -17.46
N LYS A 270 4.69 -1.89 -16.90
CA LYS A 270 5.75 -2.16 -15.91
C LYS A 270 5.23 -2.61 -14.55
N ILE A 271 4.01 -2.21 -14.18
CA ILE A 271 3.38 -2.63 -12.91
C ILE A 271 2.32 -3.71 -13.10
N TYR A 272 2.07 -4.15 -14.33
CA TYR A 272 1.03 -5.14 -14.64
C TYR A 272 1.19 -6.44 -13.84
N TYR A 273 2.43 -6.91 -13.65
CA TYR A 273 2.72 -8.10 -12.84
C TYR A 273 3.20 -7.77 -11.42
N ALA A 274 2.93 -6.56 -10.94
CA ALA A 274 3.23 -6.18 -9.57
C ALA A 274 2.40 -7.02 -8.59
N VAL A 275 2.93 -7.16 -7.37
CA VAL A 275 2.28 -7.87 -6.26
C VAL A 275 0.94 -7.23 -5.89
N ASP A 276 0.03 -8.03 -5.34
CA ASP A 276 -1.35 -7.65 -5.00
C ASP A 276 -1.43 -6.37 -4.15
N SER A 277 -0.45 -6.16 -3.25
CA SER A 277 -0.35 -4.95 -2.43
C SER A 277 -0.23 -3.65 -3.22
N THR A 278 0.28 -3.69 -4.45
CA THR A 278 0.32 -2.51 -5.35
C THR A 278 -1.10 -2.11 -5.75
N TRP A 279 -1.94 -3.08 -6.14
CA TRP A 279 -3.32 -2.84 -6.55
C TRP A 279 -4.19 -2.43 -5.35
N ILE A 280 -3.97 -3.05 -4.19
CA ILE A 280 -4.59 -2.64 -2.93
C ILE A 280 -4.28 -1.17 -2.61
N SER A 281 -3.02 -0.75 -2.77
CA SER A 281 -2.60 0.64 -2.52
C SER A 281 -3.33 1.64 -3.42
N HIS A 282 -3.52 1.32 -4.70
CA HIS A 282 -4.27 2.18 -5.64
C HIS A 282 -5.75 2.23 -5.28
N THR A 283 -6.35 1.08 -4.95
CA THR A 283 -7.75 1.00 -4.51
C THR A 283 -7.98 1.79 -3.22
N PHE A 284 -7.04 1.71 -2.27
CA PHE A 284 -7.09 2.49 -1.04
C PHE A 284 -7.02 4.00 -1.34
N ALA A 285 -6.09 4.44 -2.18
CA ALA A 285 -5.99 5.85 -2.56
C ALA A 285 -7.30 6.38 -3.18
N VAL A 286 -7.91 5.62 -4.10
CA VAL A 286 -9.20 5.99 -4.71
C VAL A 286 -10.31 6.07 -3.68
N THR A 287 -10.44 5.06 -2.84
CA THR A 287 -11.54 4.98 -1.88
C THR A 287 -11.40 6.04 -0.78
N PHE A 288 -10.17 6.34 -0.36
CA PHE A 288 -9.88 7.43 0.56
C PHE A 288 -10.34 8.78 -0.01
N LEU A 289 -9.97 9.10 -1.25
CA LEU A 289 -10.38 10.35 -1.91
C LEU A 289 -11.90 10.45 -2.07
N ALA A 290 -12.56 9.34 -2.47
CA ALA A 290 -14.02 9.29 -2.58
C ALA A 290 -14.70 9.52 -1.23
N LEU A 291 -14.19 8.92 -0.15
CA LEU A 291 -14.71 9.14 1.20
C LEU A 291 -14.54 10.60 1.63
N CYS A 292 -13.36 11.19 1.42
CA CYS A 292 -13.15 12.60 1.74
C CYS A 292 -14.14 13.52 1.03
N TYR A 293 -14.50 13.21 -0.22
CA TYR A 293 -15.53 13.93 -0.95
C TYR A 293 -16.93 13.74 -0.35
N VAL A 294 -17.34 12.50 -0.09
CA VAL A 294 -18.66 12.19 0.51
C VAL A 294 -18.82 12.85 1.88
N ARG A 295 -17.72 12.97 2.63
CA ARG A 295 -17.69 13.65 3.93
C ARG A 295 -17.64 15.18 3.84
N GLY A 296 -17.58 15.74 2.64
CA GLY A 296 -17.47 17.19 2.43
C GLY A 296 -16.14 17.78 2.91
N VAL A 297 -15.10 16.96 3.02
CA VAL A 297 -13.75 17.36 3.44
C VAL A 297 -12.95 17.91 2.26
N VAL A 298 -13.26 17.47 1.05
CA VAL A 298 -12.63 17.94 -0.19
C VAL A 298 -13.69 18.48 -1.13
N ASP A 299 -13.43 19.67 -1.68
CA ASP A 299 -14.31 20.33 -2.63
C ASP A 299 -14.26 19.68 -4.02
N GLY A 300 -15.38 19.79 -4.74
CA GLY A 300 -15.41 19.75 -6.20
C GLY A 300 -15.40 18.35 -6.82
N ALA A 301 -16.58 17.83 -7.14
CA ALA A 301 -16.72 16.62 -7.96
C ALA A 301 -16.79 16.88 -9.47
N ARG A 302 -16.71 18.14 -9.95
CA ARG A 302 -16.79 18.39 -11.40
C ARG A 302 -15.75 17.53 -12.12
N ALA A 303 -16.09 16.96 -13.28
CA ALA A 303 -15.15 16.12 -14.04
C ALA A 303 -13.82 16.84 -14.34
N GLU A 304 -13.85 18.17 -14.43
CA GLU A 304 -12.70 19.04 -14.65
C GLU A 304 -11.89 19.33 -13.37
N SER A 305 -12.43 19.05 -12.19
CA SER A 305 -11.72 19.23 -10.93
C SER A 305 -10.53 18.26 -10.85
N VAL A 306 -9.57 18.58 -9.99
CA VAL A 306 -8.43 17.67 -9.73
C VAL A 306 -8.94 16.29 -9.28
N LEU A 307 -9.90 16.26 -8.37
CA LEU A 307 -10.50 15.01 -7.89
C LEU A 307 -11.19 14.23 -9.02
N GLY A 308 -12.02 14.90 -9.82
CA GLY A 308 -12.72 14.26 -10.95
C GLY A 308 -11.75 13.65 -11.96
N ARG A 309 -10.67 14.37 -12.28
CA ARG A 309 -9.62 13.89 -13.18
C ARG A 309 -8.83 12.71 -12.60
N LEU A 310 -8.50 12.74 -11.30
CA LEU A 310 -7.82 11.61 -10.63
C LEU A 310 -8.70 10.35 -10.64
N LEU A 311 -9.98 10.46 -10.31
CA LEU A 311 -10.89 9.31 -10.28
C LEU A 311 -11.15 8.75 -11.69
N THR A 312 -11.27 9.63 -12.69
CA THR A 312 -11.37 9.22 -14.10
C THR A 312 -10.12 8.45 -14.55
N LEU A 313 -8.93 8.93 -14.20
CA LEU A 313 -7.67 8.22 -14.47
C LEU A 313 -7.65 6.85 -13.79
N ALA A 314 -8.02 6.77 -12.52
CA ALA A 314 -8.05 5.51 -11.79
C ALA A 314 -9.01 4.50 -12.44
N ALA A 315 -10.23 4.91 -12.80
CA ALA A 315 -11.17 4.05 -13.51
C ALA A 315 -10.63 3.59 -14.87
N ALA A 316 -9.92 4.47 -15.61
CA ALA A 316 -9.28 4.13 -16.87
C ALA A 316 -8.14 3.10 -16.69
N VAL A 317 -7.28 3.25 -15.67
CA VAL A 317 -6.22 2.29 -15.33
C VAL A 317 -6.81 0.90 -15.08
N PHE A 318 -7.81 0.79 -14.19
CA PHE A 318 -8.42 -0.50 -13.86
C PHE A 318 -9.18 -1.13 -15.04
N SER A 319 -9.76 -0.29 -15.91
CA SER A 319 -10.42 -0.75 -17.13
C SER A 319 -9.42 -1.24 -18.18
N ALA A 320 -8.25 -0.62 -18.30
CA ALA A 320 -7.20 -1.01 -19.25
C ALA A 320 -6.57 -2.38 -18.93
N ILE A 321 -6.55 -2.76 -17.65
CA ILE A 321 -5.99 -4.03 -17.18
C ILE A 321 -6.92 -5.22 -17.45
N SER A 322 -8.21 -5.00 -17.26
CA SER A 322 -9.25 -6.03 -17.25
C SER A 322 -9.36 -6.88 -18.54
N PRO A 323 -9.23 -6.33 -19.76
CA PRO A 323 -9.31 -7.15 -20.97
C PRO A 323 -8.06 -8.01 -21.22
N ARG A 324 -6.94 -7.74 -20.54
CA ARG A 324 -5.65 -8.36 -20.85
C ARG A 324 -5.46 -9.74 -20.22
N SER A 325 -6.11 -10.02 -19.09
CA SER A 325 -6.06 -11.32 -18.43
C SER A 325 -7.26 -11.52 -17.53
N SER A 326 -7.86 -12.71 -17.59
CA SER A 326 -8.93 -13.08 -16.67
C SER A 326 -8.45 -13.34 -15.24
N ALA A 327 -7.13 -13.47 -15.04
CA ALA A 327 -6.47 -13.80 -13.77
C ALA A 327 -5.57 -12.66 -13.27
N HIS A 328 -5.89 -11.40 -13.59
CA HIS A 328 -5.12 -10.27 -13.09
C HIS A 328 -5.62 -9.83 -11.71
N PRO A 329 -4.75 -9.66 -10.68
CA PRO A 329 -5.17 -9.29 -9.32
C PRO A 329 -6.00 -8.00 -9.24
N GLY A 330 -5.62 -6.99 -10.01
CA GLY A 330 -6.36 -5.72 -10.14
C GLY A 330 -7.83 -5.88 -10.55
N ARG A 331 -8.24 -7.00 -11.16
CA ARG A 331 -9.63 -7.23 -11.58
C ARG A 331 -10.59 -7.31 -10.41
N ASP A 332 -10.16 -7.91 -9.30
CA ASP A 332 -11.00 -8.07 -8.10
C ASP A 332 -11.31 -6.72 -7.43
N PHE A 333 -10.47 -5.71 -7.68
CA PHE A 333 -10.64 -4.36 -7.17
C PHE A 333 -11.31 -3.39 -8.15
N GLN A 334 -11.43 -3.76 -9.43
CA GLN A 334 -12.05 -2.91 -10.44
C GLN A 334 -13.46 -2.45 -10.05
N PRO A 335 -14.38 -3.33 -9.55
CA PRO A 335 -15.72 -2.90 -9.15
C PRO A 335 -15.69 -1.85 -8.04
N VAL A 336 -14.77 -1.99 -7.07
CA VAL A 336 -14.61 -1.02 -5.97
C VAL A 336 -14.23 0.36 -6.52
N VAL A 337 -13.21 0.40 -7.39
CA VAL A 337 -12.73 1.65 -8.02
C VAL A 337 -13.81 2.29 -8.90
N GLN A 338 -14.52 1.49 -9.69
CA GLN A 338 -15.60 1.97 -10.55
C GLN A 338 -16.75 2.55 -9.72
N ASN A 339 -17.16 1.88 -8.66
CA ASN A 339 -18.24 2.33 -7.79
C ASN A 339 -17.85 3.62 -7.04
N ALA A 340 -16.65 3.67 -6.46
CA ALA A 340 -16.15 4.89 -5.81
C ALA A 340 -16.07 6.08 -6.78
N THR A 341 -15.58 5.84 -8.00
CA THR A 341 -15.50 6.87 -9.07
C THR A 341 -16.89 7.33 -9.49
N THR A 342 -17.79 6.38 -9.73
CA THR A 342 -19.17 6.65 -10.17
C THR A 342 -19.93 7.43 -9.11
N LEU A 343 -19.78 7.08 -7.84
CA LEU A 343 -20.42 7.77 -6.73
C LEU A 343 -20.04 9.26 -6.68
N VAL A 344 -18.76 9.57 -6.83
CA VAL A 344 -18.27 10.96 -6.84
C VAL A 344 -18.74 11.69 -8.10
N LEU A 345 -18.62 11.05 -9.28
CA LEU A 345 -18.93 11.69 -10.56
C LEU A 345 -20.44 11.78 -10.86
N GLN A 346 -21.27 10.87 -10.34
CA GLN A 346 -22.74 10.88 -10.50
C GLN A 346 -23.47 11.61 -9.38
N GLY A 347 -22.87 11.74 -8.19
CA GLY A 347 -23.36 12.66 -7.15
C GLY A 347 -23.53 14.11 -7.67
N LEU A 348 -22.88 14.44 -8.79
CA LEU A 348 -23.05 15.68 -9.55
C LEU A 348 -24.38 15.81 -10.30
N VAL A 349 -25.00 14.70 -10.71
CA VAL A 349 -26.22 14.69 -11.52
C VAL A 349 -27.45 14.67 -10.61
N GLN A 350 -27.37 13.96 -9.48
CA GLN A 350 -28.48 13.79 -8.53
C GLN A 350 -28.61 14.86 -7.45
N GLN A 351 -27.69 15.83 -7.33
CA GLN A 351 -27.93 17.04 -6.51
C GLN A 351 -29.14 17.88 -6.99
N THR A 352 -29.79 17.47 -8.09
CA THR A 352 -31.05 18.05 -8.58
C THR A 352 -32.30 17.26 -8.18
N GLU A 353 -32.23 15.98 -7.77
CA GLU A 353 -33.40 15.16 -7.44
C GLU A 353 -33.12 14.13 -6.33
N THR A 354 -33.65 14.40 -5.13
CA THR A 354 -34.09 13.46 -4.07
C THR A 354 -33.43 12.07 -3.96
N SER A 355 -32.10 11.96 -3.96
CA SER A 355 -31.40 10.76 -3.47
C SER A 355 -30.95 10.98 -2.03
N ASP A 356 -31.38 10.12 -1.11
CA ASP A 356 -31.11 10.25 0.32
C ASP A 356 -29.59 10.12 0.59
N PRO A 357 -28.91 11.13 1.16
CA PRO A 357 -27.46 11.10 1.42
C PRO A 357 -27.02 9.93 2.30
N HIS A 358 -27.97 9.34 3.04
CA HIS A 358 -27.74 8.31 4.04
C HIS A 358 -27.36 6.94 3.45
N ASP A 359 -27.90 6.56 2.29
CA ASP A 359 -27.61 5.26 1.65
C ASP A 359 -26.18 5.20 1.07
N THR A 360 -25.67 6.35 0.63
CA THR A 360 -24.32 6.47 0.05
C THR A 360 -23.24 6.41 1.13
N ASP A 361 -23.54 6.98 2.28
CA ASP A 361 -22.70 6.97 3.49
C ASP A 361 -22.46 5.53 4.00
N LEU A 362 -23.52 4.71 4.02
CA LEU A 362 -23.48 3.33 4.48
C LEU A 362 -22.64 2.39 3.60
N ALA A 363 -22.39 2.73 2.33
CA ALA A 363 -21.66 1.86 1.41
C ALA A 363 -20.12 2.01 1.49
N LEU A 364 -19.61 3.22 1.75
CA LEU A 364 -18.17 3.50 1.78
C LEU A 364 -17.57 3.37 3.18
N GLN A 365 -18.33 3.65 4.24
CA GLN A 365 -17.83 3.59 5.61
C GLN A 365 -17.33 2.19 6.00
N PRO A 366 -18.04 1.07 5.71
CA PRO A 366 -17.55 -0.26 6.03
C PRO A 366 -16.26 -0.62 5.29
N LEU A 367 -16.07 -0.06 4.09
CA LEU A 367 -14.87 -0.29 3.29
C LEU A 367 -13.69 0.50 3.85
N PHE A 368 -13.91 1.74 4.28
CA PHE A 368 -12.89 2.50 5.00
C PHE A 368 -12.55 1.88 6.35
N ASP A 369 -13.57 1.48 7.11
CA ASP A 369 -13.37 0.78 8.37
C ASP A 369 -12.59 -0.50 8.12
N LEU A 370 -12.89 -1.29 7.08
CA LEU A 370 -12.12 -2.47 6.66
C LEU A 370 -10.67 -2.14 6.26
N MET A 371 -10.43 -0.99 5.61
CA MET A 371 -9.08 -0.54 5.26
C MET A 371 -8.28 -0.09 6.49
N THR A 372 -8.95 0.43 7.51
CA THR A 372 -8.31 0.88 8.75
C THR A 372 -8.24 -0.21 9.82
N ASP A 373 -9.18 -1.16 9.82
CA ASP A 373 -9.19 -2.39 10.61
C ASP A 373 -8.45 -3.48 9.84
N ALA A 374 -7.13 -3.37 9.94
CA ALA A 374 -6.19 -4.46 9.85
C ALA A 374 -6.79 -5.89 10.04
N GLY A 375 -6.82 -6.68 8.97
CA GLY A 375 -6.87 -8.14 9.09
C GLY A 375 -8.11 -8.84 8.52
N LEU A 376 -8.93 -8.14 7.74
CA LEU A 376 -10.11 -8.72 7.11
C LEU A 376 -10.00 -8.72 5.57
N GLU A 377 -10.30 -9.87 4.97
CA GLU A 377 -10.30 -10.07 3.51
C GLU A 377 -11.25 -9.07 2.84
N TRP A 378 -10.82 -8.46 1.73
CA TRP A 378 -11.66 -7.60 0.91
C TRP A 378 -12.80 -8.41 0.27
N PRO A 379 -14.05 -8.25 0.69
CA PRO A 379 -15.15 -9.01 0.10
C PRO A 379 -15.50 -8.40 -1.26
N SER A 380 -15.21 -9.14 -2.34
CA SER A 380 -15.58 -8.76 -3.72
C SER A 380 -17.10 -8.58 -3.93
N SER A 381 -17.92 -8.97 -2.95
CA SER A 381 -19.38 -8.93 -2.97
C SER A 381 -20.02 -7.73 -2.26
N LEU A 382 -19.25 -6.85 -1.60
CA LEU A 382 -19.84 -5.77 -0.77
C LEU A 382 -20.64 -4.72 -1.56
N LEU A 383 -20.51 -4.68 -2.89
CA LEU A 383 -21.18 -3.70 -3.74
C LEU A 383 -22.01 -4.34 -4.86
N VAL A 384 -22.30 -5.64 -4.78
CA VAL A 384 -23.18 -6.33 -5.73
C VAL A 384 -24.60 -6.35 -5.16
N ASP A 385 -25.45 -5.46 -5.69
CA ASP A 385 -26.91 -5.41 -5.57
C ASP A 385 -27.54 -5.59 -4.17
N SER A 386 -28.05 -4.48 -3.64
CA SER A 386 -28.97 -4.40 -2.49
C SER A 386 -30.36 -5.06 -2.72
N THR A 387 -30.50 -5.91 -3.75
CA THR A 387 -31.75 -6.63 -4.05
C THR A 387 -31.74 -8.09 -3.59
N ALA A 388 -30.61 -8.59 -3.07
CA ALA A 388 -30.58 -9.89 -2.39
C ALA A 388 -30.98 -9.74 -0.91
N THR A 389 -32.15 -10.27 -0.57
CA THR A 389 -32.62 -10.44 0.81
C THR A 389 -31.54 -11.05 1.72
N PRO A 390 -31.41 -10.62 2.98
CA PRO A 390 -30.34 -11.07 3.87
C PRO A 390 -30.60 -12.51 4.32
N THR A 391 -29.90 -13.47 3.73
CA THR A 391 -29.82 -14.81 4.32
C THR A 391 -28.77 -14.79 5.43
N GLY A 392 -29.26 -14.51 6.64
CA GLY A 392 -28.85 -15.14 7.90
C GLY A 392 -27.36 -15.23 8.21
N TRP A 393 -26.90 -14.31 9.06
CA TRP A 393 -25.75 -14.54 9.93
C TRP A 393 -26.10 -15.67 10.92
N GLY A 394 -25.87 -16.91 10.51
CA GLY A 394 -25.92 -18.09 11.38
C GLY A 394 -24.62 -18.20 12.17
N CYS A 395 -24.53 -17.50 13.28
CA CYS A 395 -23.51 -17.75 14.30
C CYS A 395 -23.80 -19.12 14.94
N GLY A 396 -22.84 -20.05 14.84
CA GLY A 396 -22.96 -21.40 15.36
C GLY A 396 -21.60 -22.04 15.56
N ILE A 397 -20.77 -21.46 16.43
CA ILE A 397 -19.69 -22.21 17.09
C ILE A 397 -20.14 -22.40 18.54
N THR A 398 -20.54 -23.64 18.83
CA THR A 398 -20.64 -24.18 20.18
C THR A 398 -19.24 -24.31 20.78
N LEU A 399 -19.03 -23.67 21.92
CA LEU A 399 -18.32 -24.26 23.05
C LEU A 399 -19.35 -24.77 24.05
#